data_AF-A0A838LRH5-F1
#
_entry.id   AF-A0A838LRH5-F1
#
_cell.length_a   1.000
_cell.length_b   1.000
_cell.length_c   1.000
_cell.angle_alpha   90.00
_cell.angle_beta   90.00
_cell.angle_gamma   90.00
#
_symmetry.space_group_name_H-M   'P 1'
#
loop_
_entity.id
_entity.type
_entity.pdbx_description
1 polymer ?
#
loop_
_entity_poly.entity_id
_entity_poly.type
_entity_poly.pdbx_seq_one_letter_code
_entity_poly.pdbx_strand_id
1 'polypeptide(L)'
;MNRIALIVCAVAGALISLSASAADADLQALREEIAQMKQAYEQRITALEGRLKQAESVSAEARATAATPAARQGDGKANAFNPEIGLVLQGSVKKMQDVPERAISGYWPAGHAHDGEKRGLSLGHSELVLAANIDPNFRGVARFAVSGDGEVEVEEASVSTLGLGNGLAVRGGRFASGIGYQNAQHPHEWDFADAALMQKVLFGAEGYRHDGVQLKWVAPTDLLLQFGAEIGRGANFPGTDRNKNGTGAGALFAKLGDDVGASHSWQAGLSWLHTRAQEREAHFADTAVAANEVEGLFSGRSRTAFADFVWKWAPDGNARERNFKFQTEVFRRSEQGSLACTSDVAGSPCDGGTALGDLSVRQSGGYAQAIYQFMPRWRVGYRHDWLGRGSKSFDAVTVFGALNADNAYFADYQPRRDSVMLDWSNSEFSRLRLQFASDRSMQGLADKQVTLQYIMNLGAHGAHSF
;
A
#
# COMPACT_ATOMS: atom_id res chain seq x y z
N MET A 1 41.15 49.46 45.56
CA MET A 1 42.60 49.19 45.60
C MET A 1 43.14 49.12 44.17
N ASN A 2 44.46 49.24 43.99
CA ASN A 2 45.32 49.16 42.77
C ASN A 2 44.65 48.86 41.41
N ARG A 3 44.79 49.65 40.33
CA ARG A 3 45.97 50.28 39.64
C ARG A 3 46.90 49.31 38.88
N ILE A 4 47.40 49.86 37.74
CA ILE A 4 48.45 49.39 36.77
C ILE A 4 47.88 48.56 35.61
N ALA A 5 48.17 48.79 34.32
CA ALA A 5 48.66 49.96 33.54
C ALA A 5 48.30 49.72 32.04
N LEU A 6 48.11 50.66 31.09
CA LEU A 6 48.47 52.07 30.87
C LEU A 6 49.72 52.31 29.99
N ILE A 7 49.47 52.45 28.67
CA ILE A 7 50.26 53.14 27.62
C ILE A 7 49.21 53.61 26.57
N VAL A 8 49.03 54.85 26.10
CA VAL A 8 49.66 56.19 26.23
C VAL A 8 50.70 56.62 25.18
N CYS A 9 50.15 57.20 24.10
CA CYS A 9 50.58 58.43 23.40
C CYS A 9 51.93 58.55 22.64
N ALA A 10 51.83 58.48 21.31
CA ALA A 10 52.17 59.56 20.36
C ALA A 10 51.35 59.31 19.06
N VAL A 11 50.96 60.26 18.22
CA VAL A 11 51.33 61.68 18.01
C VAL A 11 50.07 62.57 18.08
N ALA A 12 50.22 63.86 18.39
CA ALA A 12 49.15 64.85 18.37
C ALA A 12 49.47 66.04 17.43
N GLY A 13 48.42 66.69 16.92
CA GLY A 13 48.48 68.10 16.50
C GLY A 13 48.82 68.39 15.04
N ALA A 14 47.83 68.30 14.15
CA ALA A 14 47.80 69.10 12.91
C ALA A 14 46.34 69.42 12.52
N LEU A 15 46.13 70.63 12.02
CA LEU A 15 44.93 71.12 11.29
C LEU A 15 43.57 71.06 12.03
N ILE A 16 43.19 72.22 12.57
CA ILE A 16 41.80 72.61 12.80
C ILE A 16 41.13 72.88 11.43
N SER A 17 39.79 72.74 11.38
CA SER A 17 38.88 73.17 10.31
C SER A 17 39.08 72.58 8.89
N LEU A 18 38.47 71.41 8.66
CA LEU A 18 37.89 70.86 7.40
C LEU A 18 37.36 69.44 7.77
N SER A 19 36.18 68.97 7.39
CA SER A 19 34.98 69.61 6.83
C SER A 19 33.74 68.74 7.13
N ALA A 20 32.68 69.32 7.69
CA ALA A 20 31.44 68.57 7.99
C ALA A 20 30.74 68.02 6.73
N SER A 21 30.99 68.65 5.57
CA SER A 21 30.41 68.28 4.28
C SER A 21 30.86 66.91 3.73
N ALA A 22 31.92 66.29 4.28
CA ALA A 22 32.35 64.97 3.85
C ALA A 22 31.34 63.88 4.26
N ALA A 23 30.91 63.90 5.53
CA ALA A 23 29.91 62.96 6.03
C ALA A 23 28.52 63.19 5.41
N ASP A 24 28.17 64.44 5.09
CA ASP A 24 26.95 64.75 4.34
C ASP A 24 27.00 64.28 2.88
N ALA A 25 28.17 64.34 2.23
CA ALA A 25 28.34 63.83 0.86
C ALA A 25 28.17 62.31 0.79
N ASP A 26 28.80 61.56 1.71
CA ASP A 26 28.64 60.10 1.81
C ASP A 26 27.18 59.72 2.16
N LEU A 27 26.52 60.49 3.04
CA LEU A 27 25.09 60.32 3.34
C LEU A 27 24.17 60.67 2.17
N GLN A 28 24.54 61.60 1.30
CA GLN A 28 23.80 61.89 0.07
C GLN A 28 23.99 60.76 -0.95
N ALA A 29 25.22 60.30 -1.18
CA ALA A 29 25.51 59.17 -2.05
C ALA A 29 24.76 57.89 -1.64
N LEU A 30 24.75 57.55 -0.34
CA LEU A 30 23.98 56.42 0.18
C LEU A 30 22.46 56.59 0.03
N ARG A 31 21.93 57.81 0.13
CA ARG A 31 20.50 58.09 -0.11
C ARG A 31 20.14 57.96 -1.59
N GLU A 32 21.02 58.41 -2.49
CA GLU A 32 20.85 58.25 -3.93
C GLU A 32 20.95 56.78 -4.36
N GLU A 33 21.89 56.01 -3.81
CA GLU A 33 22.01 54.57 -4.05
C GLU A 33 20.76 53.82 -3.56
N ILE A 34 20.26 54.12 -2.35
CA ILE A 34 19.01 53.55 -1.83
C ILE A 34 17.80 53.95 -2.69
N ALA A 35 17.75 55.18 -3.21
CA ALA A 35 16.68 55.63 -4.10
C ALA A 35 16.71 54.91 -5.46
N GLN A 36 17.89 54.79 -6.08
CA GLN A 36 18.08 54.03 -7.33
C GLN A 36 17.75 52.54 -7.13
N MET A 37 18.20 51.95 -6.02
CA MET A 37 17.94 50.55 -5.68
C MET A 37 16.44 50.31 -5.47
N LYS A 38 15.75 51.21 -4.75
CA LYS A 38 14.30 51.18 -4.58
C LYS A 38 13.58 51.27 -5.94
N GLN A 39 13.96 52.21 -6.80
CA GLN A 39 13.37 52.38 -8.14
C GLN A 39 13.57 51.13 -9.02
N ALA A 40 14.74 50.48 -8.94
CA ALA A 40 15.02 49.22 -9.62
C ALA A 40 14.20 48.04 -9.05
N TYR A 41 13.92 48.01 -7.75
CA TYR A 41 13.01 47.03 -7.15
C TYR A 41 11.55 47.28 -7.55
N GLU A 42 11.07 48.52 -7.54
CA GLU A 42 9.70 48.87 -7.98
C GLU A 42 9.48 48.49 -9.46
N GLN A 43 10.44 48.78 -10.35
CA GLN A 43 10.41 48.32 -11.74
C GLN A 43 10.35 46.79 -11.87
N ARG A 44 11.13 46.06 -11.06
CA ARG A 44 11.12 44.59 -11.03
C ARG A 44 9.80 44.03 -10.50
N ILE A 45 9.20 44.65 -9.50
CA ILE A 45 7.89 44.26 -8.96
C ILE A 45 6.81 44.44 -10.03
N THR A 46 6.71 45.61 -10.67
CA THR A 46 5.75 45.84 -11.76
C THR A 46 5.95 44.88 -12.94
N ALA A 47 7.20 44.54 -13.28
CA ALA A 47 7.49 43.55 -14.32
C ALA A 47 7.10 42.11 -13.91
N LEU A 48 7.22 41.75 -12.63
CA LEU A 48 6.77 40.46 -12.10
C LEU A 48 5.24 40.40 -11.99
N GLU A 49 4.57 41.46 -11.56
CA GLU A 49 3.10 41.58 -11.55
C GLU A 49 2.51 41.49 -12.96
N GLY A 50 3.14 42.13 -13.95
CA GLY A 50 2.75 42.01 -15.35
C GLY A 50 2.87 40.58 -15.87
N ARG A 51 3.98 39.89 -15.55
CA ARG A 51 4.18 38.47 -15.89
C ARG A 51 3.23 37.54 -15.13
N LEU A 52 2.89 37.86 -13.88
CA LEU A 52 1.92 37.10 -13.09
C LEU A 52 0.52 37.21 -13.72
N LYS A 53 0.05 38.42 -14.01
CA LYS A 53 -1.24 38.65 -14.70
C LYS A 53 -1.30 37.98 -16.07
N GLN A 54 -0.18 37.94 -16.81
CA GLN A 54 -0.10 37.22 -18.09
C GLN A 54 -0.12 35.68 -17.91
N ALA A 55 0.50 35.15 -16.84
CA ALA A 55 0.40 33.73 -16.50
C ALA A 55 -1.01 33.37 -16.01
N GLU A 56 -1.65 34.24 -15.24
CA GLU A 56 -3.04 34.11 -14.78
C GLU A 56 -4.03 34.18 -15.94
N SER A 57 -3.84 35.07 -16.93
CA SER A 57 -4.71 35.13 -18.11
C SER A 57 -4.55 33.88 -18.98
N VAL A 58 -3.32 33.42 -19.22
CA VAL A 58 -3.07 32.14 -19.94
C VAL A 58 -3.62 30.95 -19.15
N SER A 59 -3.57 30.97 -17.82
CA SER A 59 -4.20 29.95 -16.96
C SER A 59 -5.73 30.01 -17.03
N ALA A 60 -6.33 31.20 -17.09
CA ALA A 60 -7.76 31.38 -17.26
C ALA A 60 -8.25 30.92 -18.65
N GLU A 61 -7.49 31.20 -19.71
CA GLU A 61 -7.76 30.71 -21.07
C GLU A 61 -7.60 29.18 -21.17
N ALA A 62 -6.58 28.61 -20.50
CA ALA A 62 -6.42 27.16 -20.37
C ALA A 62 -7.55 26.50 -19.56
N ARG A 63 -8.06 27.17 -18.52
CA ARG A 63 -9.22 26.72 -17.74
C ARG A 63 -10.54 26.85 -18.52
N ALA A 64 -10.72 27.91 -19.30
CA ALA A 64 -11.88 28.11 -20.16
C ALA A 64 -11.94 27.10 -21.32
N THR A 65 -10.80 26.81 -21.95
CA THR A 65 -10.71 25.74 -22.97
C THR A 65 -10.90 24.35 -22.37
N ALA A 66 -10.43 24.10 -21.14
CA ALA A 66 -10.71 22.87 -20.39
C ALA A 66 -12.16 22.74 -19.85
N ALA A 67 -12.95 23.81 -19.85
CA ALA A 67 -14.36 23.79 -19.43
C ALA A 67 -15.32 23.35 -20.54
N THR A 68 -14.86 23.29 -21.80
CA THR A 68 -15.58 22.59 -22.87
C THR A 68 -15.32 21.09 -22.71
N PRO A 69 -16.34 20.20 -22.75
CA PRO A 69 -16.15 18.75 -22.68
C PRO A 69 -15.61 18.19 -24.00
N ALA A 70 -14.43 18.67 -24.43
CA ALA A 70 -13.64 18.03 -25.46
C ALA A 70 -13.21 16.64 -24.93
N ALA A 71 -13.59 15.59 -25.65
CA ALA A 71 -13.13 14.24 -25.33
C ALA A 71 -11.60 14.24 -25.37
N ARG A 72 -10.95 13.96 -24.22
CA ARG A 72 -9.49 13.91 -24.12
C ARG A 72 -8.94 12.71 -24.89
N GLN A 73 -8.77 12.88 -26.20
CA GLN A 73 -7.71 12.20 -26.92
C GLN A 73 -6.39 12.67 -26.29
N GLY A 74 -5.89 11.91 -25.32
CA GLY A 74 -4.55 12.12 -24.82
C GLY A 74 -3.55 11.65 -25.86
N ASP A 75 -2.68 12.54 -26.32
CA ASP A 75 -1.50 12.21 -27.15
C ASP A 75 -0.43 11.46 -26.33
N GLY A 76 -0.82 10.32 -25.79
CA GLY A 76 0.04 9.22 -25.38
C GLY A 76 -0.23 8.03 -26.29
N LYS A 77 0.79 7.25 -26.64
CA LYS A 77 0.70 6.18 -27.65
C LYS A 77 -0.11 4.94 -27.22
N ALA A 78 -0.98 5.05 -26.21
CA ALA A 78 -1.88 3.98 -25.76
C ALA A 78 -2.84 3.51 -26.88
N ASN A 79 -3.25 4.40 -27.79
CA ASN A 79 -4.08 4.06 -28.95
C ASN A 79 -3.30 3.48 -30.15
N ALA A 80 -1.98 3.26 -30.05
CA ALA A 80 -1.20 2.69 -31.16
C ALA A 80 -1.43 1.18 -31.35
N PHE A 81 -1.93 0.49 -30.32
CA PHE A 81 -2.25 -0.93 -30.33
C PHE A 81 -3.39 -1.18 -29.33
N ASN A 82 -4.47 -1.85 -29.76
CA ASN A 82 -5.67 -2.09 -28.95
C ASN A 82 -6.03 -3.59 -29.00
N PRO A 83 -6.05 -4.33 -27.88
CA PRO A 83 -5.82 -3.87 -26.50
C PRO A 83 -4.37 -3.43 -26.24
N GLU A 84 -4.22 -2.50 -25.30
CA GLU A 84 -2.94 -2.21 -24.64
C GLU A 84 -2.41 -3.50 -24.01
N ILE A 85 -1.14 -3.88 -24.29
CA ILE A 85 -0.49 -5.05 -23.69
C ILE A 85 0.67 -4.61 -22.81
N GLY A 86 0.64 -5.04 -21.55
CA GLY A 86 1.73 -4.96 -20.59
C GLY A 86 2.19 -6.35 -20.14
N LEU A 87 3.47 -6.50 -19.82
CA LEU A 87 4.01 -7.70 -19.20
C LEU A 87 4.98 -7.32 -18.08
N VAL A 88 4.73 -7.81 -16.87
CA VAL A 88 5.64 -7.71 -15.72
C VAL A 88 6.34 -9.04 -15.55
N LEU A 89 7.67 -9.03 -15.57
CA LEU A 89 8.50 -10.19 -15.26
C LEU A 89 9.10 -10.02 -13.86
N GLN A 90 8.80 -10.95 -12.96
CA GLN A 90 9.29 -10.93 -11.58
C GLN A 90 9.98 -12.25 -11.23
N GLY A 91 11.08 -12.17 -10.51
CA GLY A 91 11.81 -13.32 -9.99
C GLY A 91 12.69 -12.95 -8.82
N SER A 92 13.14 -13.95 -8.06
CA SER A 92 13.99 -13.72 -6.91
C SER A 92 14.95 -14.86 -6.61
N VAL A 93 15.95 -14.58 -5.78
CA VAL A 93 16.59 -15.59 -4.93
C VAL A 93 16.30 -15.28 -3.47
N LYS A 94 15.70 -16.23 -2.75
CA LYS A 94 15.37 -16.11 -1.32
C LYS A 94 16.11 -17.15 -0.47
N LYS A 95 16.83 -16.66 0.54
CA LYS A 95 17.41 -17.48 1.62
C LYS A 95 16.63 -17.25 2.90
N MET A 96 16.18 -18.31 3.53
CA MET A 96 15.49 -18.34 4.83
C MET A 96 15.58 -19.74 5.43
N GLN A 97 15.15 -19.93 6.69
CA GLN A 97 15.21 -21.24 7.35
C GLN A 97 14.31 -22.30 6.66
N ASP A 98 14.65 -23.57 6.86
CA ASP A 98 13.77 -24.69 6.52
C ASP A 98 12.71 -24.82 7.60
N VAL A 99 11.44 -24.84 7.20
CA VAL A 99 10.29 -24.82 8.12
C VAL A 99 9.12 -25.50 7.40
N PRO A 100 8.64 -26.67 7.88
CA PRO A 100 7.36 -27.23 7.45
C PRO A 100 6.23 -26.22 7.75
N GLU A 101 5.28 -26.07 6.83
CA GLU A 101 4.05 -25.28 6.98
C GLU A 101 4.22 -23.90 7.66
N ARG A 102 4.59 -22.90 6.86
CA ARG A 102 4.80 -21.51 7.31
C ARG A 102 3.49 -20.77 7.63
N ALA A 103 2.83 -21.19 8.71
CA ALA A 103 1.69 -20.52 9.32
C ALA A 103 2.09 -19.20 10.03
N ILE A 104 1.10 -18.39 10.43
CA ILE A 104 1.30 -17.23 11.30
C ILE A 104 0.61 -17.50 12.64
N SER A 105 1.39 -17.60 13.72
CA SER A 105 0.88 -18.08 15.01
C SER A 105 -0.21 -17.16 15.58
N GLY A 106 -1.28 -17.76 16.05
CA GLY A 106 -2.48 -17.10 16.57
C GLY A 106 -3.53 -16.75 15.51
N TYR A 107 -3.30 -17.04 14.23
CA TYR A 107 -4.17 -16.66 13.09
C TYR A 107 -4.54 -17.87 12.23
N TRP A 108 -5.75 -17.84 11.62
CA TRP A 108 -6.19 -18.87 10.68
C TRP A 108 -5.42 -18.69 9.35
N PRO A 109 -4.88 -19.75 8.73
CA PRO A 109 -4.12 -19.64 7.48
C PRO A 109 -5.01 -19.16 6.32
N ALA A 110 -4.43 -18.32 5.47
CA ALA A 110 -5.17 -17.67 4.38
C ALA A 110 -4.98 -18.41 3.05
N GLY A 111 -5.60 -19.59 2.94
CA GLY A 111 -5.57 -20.47 1.77
C GLY A 111 -4.66 -21.70 1.94
N HIS A 112 -4.81 -22.67 1.02
CA HIS A 112 -4.13 -23.97 1.01
C HIS A 112 -2.67 -23.89 0.50
N ALA A 113 -1.97 -22.81 0.82
CA ALA A 113 -0.71 -22.45 0.18
C ALA A 113 0.49 -23.28 0.70
N HIS A 114 0.57 -24.54 0.26
CA HIS A 114 1.82 -25.31 0.29
C HIS A 114 2.92 -24.60 -0.53
N ASP A 115 2.53 -23.82 -1.54
CA ASP A 115 3.35 -22.85 -2.28
C ASP A 115 3.66 -21.57 -1.51
N GLY A 116 4.00 -21.73 -0.23
CA GLY A 116 4.64 -20.68 0.56
C GLY A 116 5.96 -20.21 -0.07
N GLU A 117 6.42 -19.04 0.37
CA GLU A 117 7.59 -18.34 -0.18
C GLU A 117 8.77 -19.28 -0.51
N LYS A 118 9.04 -19.51 -1.79
CA LYS A 118 9.97 -20.58 -2.22
C LYS A 118 11.43 -20.19 -1.90
N ARG A 119 12.24 -21.17 -1.50
CA ARG A 119 13.67 -21.00 -1.19
C ARG A 119 14.54 -21.22 -2.43
N GLY A 120 15.70 -20.58 -2.47
CA GLY A 120 16.60 -20.63 -3.63
C GLY A 120 16.14 -19.66 -4.72
N LEU A 121 16.44 -19.98 -5.98
CA LEU A 121 15.97 -19.23 -7.14
C LEU A 121 14.51 -19.61 -7.44
N SER A 122 13.65 -18.61 -7.64
CA SER A 122 12.30 -18.82 -8.14
C SER A 122 11.92 -17.73 -9.14
N LEU A 123 11.06 -18.08 -10.10
CA LEU A 123 10.15 -17.07 -10.65
C LEU A 123 9.20 -16.63 -9.53
N GLY A 124 8.80 -15.37 -9.57
CA GLY A 124 7.72 -14.83 -8.75
C GLY A 124 6.54 -14.49 -9.65
N HIS A 125 5.52 -13.86 -9.05
CA HIS A 125 4.31 -13.40 -9.74
C HIS A 125 4.64 -12.55 -10.97
N SER A 126 4.58 -13.14 -12.15
CA SER A 126 4.76 -12.44 -13.43
C SER A 126 3.37 -12.23 -14.05
N GLU A 127 3.10 -11.04 -14.58
CA GLU A 127 1.74 -10.61 -14.90
C GLU A 127 1.61 -10.18 -16.36
N LEU A 128 0.71 -10.80 -17.12
CA LEU A 128 0.24 -10.31 -18.41
C LEU A 128 -1.00 -9.43 -18.21
N VAL A 129 -0.92 -8.17 -18.65
CA VAL A 129 -2.01 -7.19 -18.56
C VAL A 129 -2.54 -6.88 -19.96
N LEU A 130 -3.85 -7.00 -20.14
CA LEU A 130 -4.57 -6.61 -21.35
C LEU A 130 -5.62 -5.55 -20.97
N ALA A 131 -5.60 -4.37 -21.58
CA ALA A 131 -6.56 -3.31 -21.28
C ALA A 131 -7.03 -2.58 -22.55
N ALA A 132 -8.31 -2.22 -22.61
CA ALA A 132 -8.90 -1.59 -23.79
C ALA A 132 -10.10 -0.72 -23.44
N ASN A 133 -10.22 0.46 -24.05
CA ASN A 133 -11.52 1.11 -24.18
C ASN A 133 -12.34 0.29 -25.19
N ILE A 134 -13.50 -0.21 -24.76
CA ILE A 134 -14.39 -1.06 -25.56
C ILE A 134 -15.21 -0.16 -26.51
N ASP A 135 -15.69 0.96 -25.96
CA ASP A 135 -16.41 2.03 -26.64
C ASP A 135 -16.17 3.35 -25.84
N PRO A 136 -16.86 4.47 -26.14
CA PRO A 136 -16.74 5.70 -25.34
C PRO A 136 -17.22 5.58 -23.88
N ASN A 137 -17.99 4.54 -23.52
CA ASN A 137 -18.70 4.37 -22.26
C ASN A 137 -18.13 3.25 -21.38
N PHE A 138 -17.22 2.41 -21.89
CA PHE A 138 -16.71 1.24 -21.18
C PHE A 138 -15.22 0.98 -21.45
N ARG A 139 -14.50 0.56 -20.40
CA ARG A 139 -13.11 0.04 -20.47
C ARG A 139 -13.04 -1.35 -19.86
N GLY A 140 -12.46 -2.29 -20.58
CA GLY A 140 -12.11 -3.63 -20.11
C GLY A 140 -10.68 -3.72 -19.62
N VAL A 141 -10.45 -4.53 -18.59
CA VAL A 141 -9.12 -4.93 -18.08
C VAL A 141 -9.15 -6.42 -17.76
N ALA A 142 -8.15 -7.15 -18.25
CA ALA A 142 -7.87 -8.53 -17.87
C ALA A 142 -6.39 -8.65 -17.44
N ARG A 143 -6.15 -9.41 -16.38
CA ARG A 143 -4.84 -9.63 -15.76
C ARG A 143 -4.66 -11.11 -15.48
N PHE A 144 -3.57 -11.65 -16.01
CA PHE A 144 -3.22 -13.06 -15.88
C PHE A 144 -1.90 -13.17 -15.13
N ALA A 145 -1.93 -13.77 -13.95
CA ALA A 145 -0.75 -14.16 -13.21
C ALA A 145 -0.14 -15.42 -13.83
N VAL A 146 1.18 -15.51 -13.77
CA VAL A 146 1.95 -16.74 -13.99
C VAL A 146 2.78 -16.97 -12.73
N SER A 147 2.51 -18.08 -12.05
CA SER A 147 3.18 -18.50 -10.82
C SER A 147 4.54 -19.15 -11.10
N GLY A 148 5.32 -19.40 -10.04
CA GLY A 148 6.69 -19.92 -10.14
C GLY A 148 6.82 -21.37 -10.62
N ASP A 149 5.71 -22.07 -10.69
CA ASP A 149 5.46 -23.47 -11.09
C ASP A 149 4.82 -23.56 -12.48
N GLY A 150 4.34 -22.43 -13.03
CA GLY A 150 3.82 -22.31 -14.38
C GLY A 150 2.30 -22.37 -14.51
N GLU A 151 1.56 -22.36 -13.40
CA GLU A 151 0.10 -22.19 -13.43
C GLU A 151 -0.26 -20.76 -13.85
N VAL A 152 -1.46 -20.60 -14.44
CA VAL A 152 -1.93 -19.34 -15.00
C VAL A 152 -3.29 -18.99 -14.43
N GLU A 153 -3.32 -17.97 -13.55
CA GLU A 153 -4.53 -17.54 -12.85
C GLU A 153 -5.09 -16.22 -13.38
N VAL A 154 -6.42 -16.06 -13.30
CA VAL A 154 -7.10 -14.80 -13.62
C VAL A 154 -7.24 -13.97 -12.35
N GLU A 155 -6.37 -12.97 -12.17
CA GLU A 155 -6.41 -12.04 -11.03
C GLU A 155 -7.55 -11.03 -11.13
N GLU A 156 -7.67 -10.39 -12.31
CA GLU A 156 -8.75 -9.48 -12.66
C GLU A 156 -9.28 -9.79 -14.06
N ALA A 157 -10.59 -9.66 -14.22
CA ALA A 157 -11.28 -9.70 -15.50
C ALA A 157 -12.55 -8.86 -15.32
N SER A 158 -12.46 -7.57 -15.60
CA SER A 158 -13.52 -6.61 -15.30
C SER A 158 -13.79 -5.60 -16.40
N VAL A 159 -15.02 -5.10 -16.42
CA VAL A 159 -15.45 -3.95 -17.24
C VAL A 159 -15.83 -2.83 -16.30
N SER A 160 -15.34 -1.62 -16.57
CA SER A 160 -15.64 -0.39 -15.84
C SER A 160 -16.31 0.64 -16.76
N THR A 161 -17.32 1.35 -16.27
CA THR A 161 -17.95 2.46 -17.00
C THR A 161 -17.02 3.66 -17.08
N LEU A 162 -16.97 4.29 -18.25
CA LEU A 162 -16.40 5.61 -18.49
C LEU A 162 -17.56 6.62 -18.53
N GLY A 163 -17.42 7.76 -17.84
CA GLY A 163 -18.27 8.93 -18.13
C GLY A 163 -19.73 8.90 -17.66
N LEU A 164 -20.10 8.20 -16.57
CA LEU A 164 -21.46 8.32 -15.96
C LEU A 164 -21.81 9.73 -15.44
N GLY A 165 -20.88 10.68 -15.54
CA GLY A 165 -21.01 12.04 -14.99
C GLY A 165 -20.80 12.11 -13.48
N ASN A 166 -20.65 13.33 -12.96
CA ASN A 166 -20.67 13.64 -11.53
C ASN A 166 -19.72 12.79 -10.65
N GLY A 167 -18.61 12.31 -11.22
CA GLY A 167 -17.61 11.47 -10.56
C GLY A 167 -18.03 10.01 -10.28
N LEU A 168 -19.13 9.53 -10.87
CA LEU A 168 -19.60 8.15 -10.71
C LEU A 168 -18.88 7.18 -11.66
N ALA A 169 -18.62 5.96 -11.18
CA ALA A 169 -18.19 4.82 -11.98
C ALA A 169 -18.74 3.51 -11.39
N VAL A 170 -19.11 2.57 -12.26
CA VAL A 170 -19.45 1.19 -11.91
C VAL A 170 -18.43 0.25 -12.54
N ARG A 171 -17.98 -0.76 -11.80
CA ARG A 171 -17.14 -1.87 -12.28
C ARG A 171 -17.83 -3.20 -11.98
N GLY A 172 -17.77 -4.15 -12.91
CA GLY A 172 -18.27 -5.51 -12.72
C GLY A 172 -17.30 -6.56 -13.28
N GLY A 173 -17.33 -7.76 -12.71
CA GLY A 173 -16.43 -8.87 -13.04
C GLY A 173 -15.53 -9.25 -11.85
N ARG A 174 -14.34 -9.78 -12.13
CA ARG A 174 -13.31 -10.04 -11.12
C ARG A 174 -12.38 -8.84 -10.96
N PHE A 175 -12.19 -8.36 -9.73
CA PHE A 175 -11.29 -7.22 -9.47
C PHE A 175 -10.74 -7.20 -8.03
N ALA A 176 -9.68 -6.42 -7.83
CA ALA A 176 -9.15 -6.03 -6.54
C ALA A 176 -10.11 -5.08 -5.80
N SER A 177 -10.52 -5.48 -4.59
CA SER A 177 -11.38 -4.66 -3.73
C SER A 177 -10.67 -3.36 -3.31
N GLY A 178 -11.40 -2.24 -3.36
CA GLY A 178 -10.87 -0.90 -3.06
C GLY A 178 -10.60 -0.62 -1.57
N ILE A 179 -10.77 -1.61 -0.70
CA ILE A 179 -10.44 -1.55 0.73
C ILE A 179 -8.92 -1.49 0.97
N GLY A 180 -8.50 -0.73 1.97
CA GLY A 180 -7.08 -0.55 2.31
C GLY A 180 -6.26 0.09 1.19
N TYR A 181 -4.95 0.19 1.35
CA TYR A 181 -4.06 0.78 0.35
C TYR A 181 -3.21 -0.28 -0.38
N GLN A 182 -2.43 -1.10 0.34
CA GLN A 182 -1.63 -2.20 -0.22
C GLN A 182 -2.52 -3.24 -0.90
N ASN A 183 -3.73 -3.48 -0.38
CA ASN A 183 -4.64 -4.44 -0.97
C ASN A 183 -5.10 -4.05 -2.39
N ALA A 184 -5.14 -2.76 -2.73
CA ALA A 184 -5.52 -2.27 -4.06
C ALA A 184 -4.36 -2.31 -5.08
N GLN A 185 -3.22 -2.89 -4.72
CA GLN A 185 -1.99 -2.97 -5.52
C GLN A 185 -1.59 -4.44 -5.77
N HIS A 186 -0.98 -4.71 -6.93
CA HIS A 186 -0.39 -6.01 -7.25
C HIS A 186 1.00 -6.16 -6.61
N PRO A 187 1.52 -7.39 -6.44
CA PRO A 187 2.78 -7.63 -5.71
C PRO A 187 4.00 -6.85 -6.20
N HIS A 188 4.09 -6.61 -7.50
CA HIS A 188 5.19 -5.88 -8.14
C HIS A 188 5.17 -4.37 -7.88
N GLU A 189 4.02 -3.80 -7.53
CA GLU A 189 3.88 -2.39 -7.16
C GLU A 189 4.45 -2.10 -5.76
N TRP A 190 4.49 -3.09 -4.87
CA TRP A 190 4.82 -2.89 -3.46
C TRP A 190 6.28 -2.42 -3.24
N ASP A 191 6.45 -1.62 -2.19
CA ASP A 191 7.76 -1.12 -1.74
C ASP A 191 8.65 -2.20 -1.06
N PHE A 192 8.11 -3.40 -0.82
CA PHE A 192 8.83 -4.55 -0.26
C PHE A 192 8.54 -5.80 -1.10
N ALA A 193 9.42 -6.80 -1.06
CA ALA A 193 9.34 -8.01 -1.87
C ALA A 193 8.21 -8.98 -1.45
N ASP A 194 7.46 -8.65 -0.39
CA ASP A 194 6.38 -9.46 0.15
C ASP A 194 5.32 -8.60 0.86
N ALA A 195 4.09 -9.13 0.91
CA ALA A 195 2.94 -8.52 1.58
C ALA A 195 3.17 -8.33 3.09
N ALA A 196 2.56 -7.30 3.68
CA ALA A 196 2.59 -7.07 5.13
C ALA A 196 1.97 -8.26 5.90
N LEU A 197 2.36 -8.48 7.16
CA LEU A 197 1.76 -9.57 7.97
C LEU A 197 0.24 -9.38 8.13
N MET A 198 -0.21 -8.11 8.23
CA MET A 198 -1.62 -7.73 8.18
C MET A 198 -2.31 -8.20 6.89
N GLN A 199 -1.72 -7.95 5.73
CA GLN A 199 -2.26 -8.36 4.42
C GLN A 199 -2.38 -9.90 4.37
N LYS A 200 -1.29 -10.60 4.71
CA LYS A 200 -1.23 -12.07 4.72
C LYS A 200 -2.33 -12.71 5.58
N VAL A 201 -2.52 -12.30 6.83
CA VAL A 201 -3.52 -12.94 7.73
C VAL A 201 -4.97 -12.55 7.46
N LEU A 202 -5.21 -11.55 6.62
CA LEU A 202 -6.55 -11.07 6.28
C LEU A 202 -7.01 -11.57 4.91
N PHE A 203 -6.10 -11.72 3.96
CA PHE A 203 -6.42 -11.88 2.53
C PHE A 203 -5.50 -12.83 1.76
N GLY A 204 -4.52 -13.47 2.41
CA GLY A 204 -3.49 -14.25 1.72
C GLY A 204 -2.37 -13.36 1.17
N ALA A 205 -1.47 -13.95 0.37
CA ALA A 205 -0.35 -13.23 -0.22
C ALA A 205 -0.83 -12.19 -1.25
N GLU A 206 -1.64 -12.61 -2.22
CA GLU A 206 -2.04 -11.79 -3.38
C GLU A 206 -3.15 -10.76 -3.10
N GLY A 207 -3.80 -10.87 -1.94
CA GLY A 207 -4.81 -9.92 -1.47
C GLY A 207 -6.25 -10.23 -1.92
N TYR A 208 -7.18 -9.39 -1.47
CA TYR A 208 -8.61 -9.62 -1.67
C TYR A 208 -9.04 -9.22 -3.08
N ARG A 209 -9.10 -10.22 -3.95
CA ARG A 209 -9.76 -10.21 -5.26
C ARG A 209 -11.14 -10.85 -5.10
N HIS A 210 -12.17 -10.36 -5.80
CA HIS A 210 -13.47 -11.03 -5.80
C HIS A 210 -14.26 -10.83 -7.10
N ASP A 211 -15.15 -11.78 -7.37
CA ASP A 211 -16.16 -11.70 -8.44
C ASP A 211 -17.38 -10.91 -7.92
N GLY A 212 -17.70 -9.78 -8.53
CA GLY A 212 -18.73 -8.88 -7.99
C GLY A 212 -19.04 -7.64 -8.82
N VAL A 213 -19.57 -6.63 -8.14
CA VAL A 213 -19.85 -5.28 -8.65
C VAL A 213 -19.40 -4.24 -7.63
N GLN A 214 -18.66 -3.23 -8.08
CA GLN A 214 -18.25 -2.05 -7.34
C GLN A 214 -18.99 -0.83 -7.89
N LEU A 215 -19.59 -0.03 -7.02
CA LEU A 215 -19.95 1.36 -7.29
C LEU A 215 -18.89 2.26 -6.64
N LYS A 216 -18.38 3.25 -7.38
CA LYS A 216 -17.44 4.25 -6.90
C LYS A 216 -17.95 5.65 -7.22
N TRP A 217 -17.74 6.58 -6.30
CA TRP A 217 -18.03 8.00 -6.47
C TRP A 217 -16.83 8.84 -6.03
N VAL A 218 -16.51 9.88 -6.79
CA VAL A 218 -15.55 10.93 -6.41
C VAL A 218 -16.30 12.26 -6.39
N ALA A 219 -16.27 12.99 -5.27
CA ALA A 219 -16.94 14.27 -5.17
C ALA A 219 -16.21 15.34 -6.02
N PRO A 220 -16.94 16.31 -6.60
CA PRO A 220 -16.36 17.42 -7.35
C PRO A 220 -15.84 18.50 -6.38
N THR A 221 -14.77 18.19 -5.65
CA THR A 221 -14.12 19.04 -4.64
C THR A 221 -12.61 19.07 -4.86
N ASP A 222 -11.94 20.16 -4.45
CA ASP A 222 -10.48 20.28 -4.55
C ASP A 222 -9.78 19.23 -3.66
N LEU A 223 -10.26 19.08 -2.42
CA LEU A 223 -9.96 17.93 -1.58
C LEU A 223 -10.47 16.65 -2.25
N LEU A 224 -9.61 15.64 -2.42
CA LEU A 224 -10.05 14.32 -2.85
C LEU A 224 -11.04 13.75 -1.82
N LEU A 225 -12.24 13.41 -2.27
CA LEU A 225 -13.23 12.66 -1.49
C LEU A 225 -13.78 11.54 -2.37
N GLN A 226 -13.31 10.31 -2.14
CA GLN A 226 -13.72 9.12 -2.88
C GLN A 226 -14.46 8.15 -1.95
N PHE A 227 -15.62 7.69 -2.39
CA PHE A 227 -16.43 6.67 -1.72
C PHE A 227 -16.59 5.46 -2.63
N GLY A 228 -16.71 4.26 -2.05
CA GLY A 228 -17.00 3.05 -2.79
C GLY A 228 -17.79 2.03 -1.98
N ALA A 229 -18.60 1.25 -2.70
CA ALA A 229 -19.41 0.16 -2.17
C ALA A 229 -19.33 -1.04 -3.10
N GLU A 230 -19.18 -2.23 -2.53
CA GLU A 230 -18.95 -3.47 -3.27
C GLU A 230 -19.87 -4.57 -2.78
N ILE A 231 -20.34 -5.42 -3.71
CA ILE A 231 -21.03 -6.68 -3.42
C ILE A 231 -20.47 -7.77 -4.33
N GLY A 232 -20.37 -9.01 -3.83
CA GLY A 232 -19.86 -10.10 -4.66
C GLY A 232 -20.02 -11.51 -4.09
N ARG A 233 -19.51 -12.48 -4.85
CA ARG A 233 -19.53 -13.91 -4.53
C ARG A 233 -18.88 -14.21 -3.19
N GLY A 234 -17.78 -13.53 -2.88
CA GLY A 234 -17.07 -13.68 -1.60
C GLY A 234 -16.41 -15.05 -1.43
N ALA A 235 -16.04 -15.70 -2.55
CA ALA A 235 -15.46 -17.03 -2.59
C ALA A 235 -14.07 -17.12 -1.95
N ASN A 236 -13.31 -16.02 -1.99
CA ASN A 236 -11.93 -15.98 -1.54
C ASN A 236 -11.82 -15.65 -0.05
N PHE A 237 -10.71 -16.05 0.58
CA PHE A 237 -10.42 -15.79 1.99
C PHE A 237 -10.58 -14.30 2.34
N PRO A 238 -11.25 -13.92 3.45
CA PRO A 238 -11.69 -14.78 4.57
C PRO A 238 -13.12 -15.37 4.42
N GLY A 239 -13.72 -15.31 3.22
CA GLY A 239 -14.90 -16.11 2.86
C GLY A 239 -14.53 -17.50 2.32
N THR A 240 -15.52 -18.19 1.75
CA THR A 240 -15.36 -19.44 0.96
C THR A 240 -16.37 -19.44 -0.18
N ASP A 241 -16.18 -20.26 -1.22
CA ASP A 241 -17.23 -20.44 -2.23
C ASP A 241 -18.40 -21.24 -1.65
N ARG A 242 -19.54 -20.54 -1.49
CA ARG A 242 -20.76 -21.11 -0.93
C ARG A 242 -21.76 -21.60 -1.97
N ASN A 243 -21.38 -21.58 -3.25
CA ASN A 243 -22.14 -22.00 -4.43
C ASN A 243 -23.67 -21.78 -4.33
N LYS A 244 -24.08 -20.55 -4.07
CA LYS A 244 -25.48 -20.20 -3.78
C LYS A 244 -25.87 -18.84 -4.32
N ASN A 245 -27.18 -18.63 -4.46
CA ASN A 245 -27.75 -17.34 -4.85
C ASN A 245 -27.55 -16.27 -3.76
N GLY A 246 -27.24 -15.05 -4.19
CA GLY A 246 -27.02 -13.89 -3.31
C GLY A 246 -25.55 -13.62 -2.97
N THR A 247 -25.30 -12.68 -2.06
CA THR A 247 -23.93 -12.21 -1.75
C THR A 247 -23.25 -13.06 -0.67
N GLY A 248 -21.99 -13.44 -0.92
CA GLY A 248 -21.08 -13.97 0.10
C GLY A 248 -20.25 -12.87 0.77
N ALA A 249 -19.97 -11.78 0.06
CA ALA A 249 -19.25 -10.63 0.59
C ALA A 249 -19.88 -9.27 0.20
N GLY A 250 -19.55 -8.25 0.99
CA GLY A 250 -19.76 -6.85 0.65
C GLY A 250 -18.78 -5.95 1.40
N ALA A 251 -18.37 -4.86 0.78
CA ALA A 251 -17.40 -3.91 1.33
C ALA A 251 -17.86 -2.46 1.17
N LEU A 252 -17.32 -1.59 2.00
CA LEU A 252 -17.47 -0.13 1.96
C LEU A 252 -16.10 0.50 2.19
N PHE A 253 -15.77 1.55 1.44
CA PHE A 253 -14.57 2.34 1.69
C PHE A 253 -14.80 3.83 1.44
N ALA A 254 -14.10 4.66 2.20
CA ALA A 254 -13.99 6.10 1.99
C ALA A 254 -12.50 6.47 2.03
N LYS A 255 -12.06 7.30 1.09
CA LYS A 255 -10.70 7.82 1.00
C LYS A 255 -10.72 9.33 0.81
N LEU A 256 -9.89 10.02 1.56
CA LEU A 256 -9.70 11.47 1.51
C LEU A 256 -8.22 11.81 1.30
N GLY A 257 -7.89 12.93 0.66
CA GLY A 257 -6.51 13.31 0.43
C GLY A 257 -6.34 14.68 -0.21
N ASP A 258 -5.13 15.23 -0.14
CA ASP A 258 -4.81 16.59 -0.60
C ASP A 258 -3.31 16.76 -0.92
N ASP A 259 -2.98 17.84 -1.64
CA ASP A 259 -1.61 18.31 -1.86
C ASP A 259 -1.31 19.55 -0.99
N VAL A 260 -0.36 19.42 -0.07
CA VAL A 260 0.03 20.50 0.86
C VAL A 260 1.20 21.29 0.25
N GLY A 261 0.83 22.20 -0.65
CA GLY A 261 1.78 22.95 -1.48
C GLY A 261 2.47 22.05 -2.51
N ALA A 262 3.53 22.56 -3.16
CA ALA A 262 4.19 21.83 -4.23
C ALA A 262 4.97 20.56 -3.80
N SER A 263 5.19 20.34 -2.49
CA SER A 263 6.16 19.35 -2.00
C SER A 263 5.56 18.16 -1.24
N HIS A 264 4.27 18.14 -0.92
CA HIS A 264 3.66 17.10 -0.09
C HIS A 264 2.31 16.66 -0.64
N SER A 265 2.05 15.36 -0.62
CA SER A 265 0.75 14.76 -0.95
C SER A 265 0.36 13.77 0.15
N TRP A 266 -0.91 13.70 0.53
CA TRP A 266 -1.37 12.70 1.51
C TRP A 266 -2.73 12.10 1.15
N GLN A 267 -2.97 10.89 1.64
CA GLN A 267 -4.25 10.20 1.58
C GLN A 267 -4.49 9.47 2.91
N ALA A 268 -5.71 9.56 3.43
CA ALA A 268 -6.21 8.73 4.51
C ALA A 268 -7.41 7.92 4.01
N GLY A 269 -7.62 6.72 4.54
CA GLY A 269 -8.72 5.85 4.18
C GLY A 269 -9.32 5.16 5.40
N LEU A 270 -10.62 4.87 5.29
CA LEU A 270 -11.36 4.01 6.20
C LEU A 270 -12.11 2.97 5.36
N SER A 271 -11.94 1.70 5.69
CA SER A 271 -12.55 0.59 4.96
C SER A 271 -13.25 -0.39 5.90
N TRP A 272 -14.26 -1.09 5.37
CA TRP A 272 -14.96 -2.17 6.05
C TRP A 272 -15.28 -3.29 5.06
N LEU A 273 -14.98 -4.53 5.45
CA LEU A 273 -15.31 -5.74 4.71
C LEU A 273 -16.15 -6.67 5.58
N HIS A 274 -17.19 -7.25 5.00
CA HIS A 274 -17.89 -8.43 5.53
C HIS A 274 -17.82 -9.57 4.52
N THR A 275 -17.38 -10.75 4.98
CA THR A 275 -17.47 -12.02 4.23
C THR A 275 -18.24 -13.08 5.01
N ARG A 276 -18.62 -14.15 4.32
CA ARG A 276 -19.30 -15.31 4.88
C ARG A 276 -18.51 -16.56 4.52
N ALA A 277 -18.03 -17.25 5.55
CA ALA A 277 -17.42 -18.55 5.43
C ALA A 277 -18.48 -19.65 5.62
N GLN A 278 -18.24 -20.77 5.00
CA GLN A 278 -18.85 -22.07 5.27
C GLN A 278 -17.75 -23.10 5.00
N GLU A 279 -17.49 -23.96 5.97
CA GLU A 279 -16.46 -25.01 5.90
C GLU A 279 -15.10 -24.45 5.42
N ARG A 280 -14.68 -23.30 5.97
CA ARG A 280 -13.36 -22.71 5.68
C ARG A 280 -12.29 -23.52 6.39
N GLU A 281 -11.63 -24.38 5.63
CA GLU A 281 -10.61 -25.34 6.07
C GLU A 281 -9.32 -24.69 6.63
N ALA A 282 -8.59 -25.48 7.41
CA ALA A 282 -7.17 -25.35 7.75
C ALA A 282 -6.66 -26.69 8.34
N HIS A 283 -5.35 -26.92 8.26
CA HIS A 283 -4.72 -28.13 8.79
C HIS A 283 -4.51 -28.02 10.31
N PHE A 284 -4.92 -29.06 11.04
CA PHE A 284 -4.71 -29.23 12.47
C PHE A 284 -4.11 -30.61 12.75
N ALA A 285 -3.58 -30.80 13.96
CA ALA A 285 -3.33 -32.13 14.51
C ALA A 285 -4.46 -32.48 15.47
N ASP A 286 -4.92 -33.74 15.46
CA ASP A 286 -5.88 -34.24 16.43
C ASP A 286 -5.23 -34.64 17.78
N THR A 287 -6.04 -35.14 18.72
CA THR A 287 -5.60 -35.63 20.03
C THR A 287 -5.41 -37.16 20.09
N ALA A 288 -5.32 -37.85 18.94
CA ALA A 288 -5.13 -39.29 18.90
C ALA A 288 -3.73 -39.72 19.41
N VAL A 289 -3.60 -40.98 19.84
CA VAL A 289 -2.35 -41.53 20.44
C VAL A 289 -1.17 -41.47 19.46
N ALA A 290 -1.44 -41.63 18.17
CA ALA A 290 -0.60 -41.11 17.10
C ALA A 290 -1.40 -39.98 16.46
N ALA A 291 -1.00 -38.73 16.70
CA ALA A 291 -1.77 -37.57 16.26
C ALA A 291 -1.82 -37.50 14.73
N ASN A 292 -3.04 -37.44 14.18
CA ASN A 292 -3.27 -37.37 12.74
C ASN A 292 -3.38 -35.91 12.29
N GLU A 293 -3.04 -35.67 11.03
CA GLU A 293 -3.45 -34.44 10.35
C GLU A 293 -4.96 -34.49 10.08
N VAL A 294 -5.68 -33.43 10.43
CA VAL A 294 -7.14 -33.31 10.31
C VAL A 294 -7.54 -31.92 9.85
N GLU A 295 -8.64 -31.82 9.12
CA GLU A 295 -9.16 -30.54 8.66
C GLU A 295 -10.01 -29.89 9.76
N GLY A 296 -9.65 -28.69 10.19
CA GLY A 296 -10.51 -27.83 11.00
C GLY A 296 -11.36 -26.93 10.13
N LEU A 297 -12.66 -26.86 10.39
CA LEU A 297 -13.66 -26.25 9.51
C LEU A 297 -14.34 -25.06 10.20
N PHE A 298 -14.16 -23.84 9.68
CA PHE A 298 -14.86 -22.64 10.18
C PHE A 298 -16.08 -22.26 9.33
N SER A 299 -17.26 -22.26 9.94
CA SER A 299 -18.53 -21.87 9.30
C SER A 299 -19.11 -20.62 9.97
N GLY A 300 -19.15 -19.47 9.28
CA GLY A 300 -19.53 -18.22 9.94
C GLY A 300 -19.42 -16.93 9.14
N ARG A 301 -19.12 -15.85 9.85
CA ARG A 301 -19.04 -14.47 9.33
C ARG A 301 -17.74 -13.82 9.75
N SER A 302 -16.97 -13.33 8.78
CA SER A 302 -15.85 -12.42 9.03
C SER A 302 -16.32 -10.98 8.87
N ARG A 303 -15.80 -10.08 9.71
CA ARG A 303 -15.97 -8.62 9.61
C ARG A 303 -14.65 -7.96 9.97
N THR A 304 -14.13 -7.11 9.10
CA THR A 304 -12.87 -6.39 9.34
C THR A 304 -13.06 -4.91 9.03
N ALA A 305 -12.65 -4.05 9.96
CA ALA A 305 -12.50 -2.62 9.74
C ALA A 305 -11.02 -2.27 9.62
N PHE A 306 -10.70 -1.29 8.77
CA PHE A 306 -9.35 -0.89 8.41
C PHE A 306 -9.22 0.63 8.44
N ALA A 307 -8.04 1.13 8.77
CA ALA A 307 -7.65 2.51 8.53
C ALA A 307 -6.27 2.54 7.85
N ASP A 308 -6.18 3.27 6.74
CA ASP A 308 -4.97 3.45 5.94
C ASP A 308 -4.53 4.92 5.92
N PHE A 309 -3.22 5.17 5.93
CA PHE A 309 -2.65 6.51 5.73
C PHE A 309 -1.36 6.45 4.94
N VAL A 310 -1.23 7.31 3.93
CA VAL A 310 -0.06 7.47 3.08
C VAL A 310 0.29 8.95 2.98
N TRP A 311 1.57 9.27 3.18
CA TRP A 311 2.12 10.60 2.98
C TRP A 311 3.37 10.51 2.10
N LYS A 312 3.40 11.34 1.05
CA LYS A 312 4.52 11.50 0.14
C LYS A 312 5.11 12.90 0.30
N TRP A 313 6.43 13.01 0.18
CA TRP A 313 7.16 14.26 0.07
C TRP A 313 8.18 14.19 -1.06
N ALA A 314 8.32 15.28 -1.81
CA ALA A 314 9.42 15.51 -2.73
C ALA A 314 9.75 17.01 -2.78
N PRO A 315 11.02 17.44 -2.70
CA PRO A 315 11.39 18.85 -2.85
C PRO A 315 10.86 19.41 -4.18
N ASP A 316 10.12 20.51 -4.11
CA ASP A 316 9.56 21.21 -5.27
C ASP A 316 8.71 20.31 -6.20
N GLY A 317 8.16 19.22 -5.65
CA GLY A 317 7.41 18.19 -6.38
C GLY A 317 8.27 17.21 -7.18
N ASN A 318 9.59 17.39 -7.21
CA ASN A 318 10.50 16.61 -8.04
C ASN A 318 10.90 15.27 -7.38
N ALA A 319 10.00 14.30 -7.45
CA ALA A 319 10.23 12.96 -6.90
C ALA A 319 11.37 12.17 -7.61
N ARG A 320 11.91 12.63 -8.75
CA ARG A 320 12.98 11.91 -9.48
C ARG A 320 14.34 11.97 -8.80
N GLU A 321 14.61 13.05 -8.07
CA GLU A 321 15.90 13.24 -7.39
C GLU A 321 15.86 12.66 -5.97
N ARG A 322 14.93 13.15 -5.17
CA ARG A 322 14.83 12.85 -3.74
C ARG A 322 13.35 12.83 -3.33
N ASN A 323 12.92 11.80 -2.61
CA ASN A 323 11.54 11.69 -2.14
C ASN A 323 11.46 10.87 -0.85
N PHE A 324 10.35 11.02 -0.13
CA PHE A 324 9.99 10.20 1.01
C PHE A 324 8.55 9.71 0.85
N LYS A 325 8.28 8.46 1.25
CA LYS A 325 6.94 7.90 1.39
C LYS A 325 6.81 7.25 2.76
N PHE A 326 5.87 7.74 3.57
CA PHE A 326 5.34 7.02 4.72
C PHE A 326 4.03 6.34 4.33
N GLN A 327 3.82 5.13 4.82
CA GLN A 327 2.59 4.36 4.64
C GLN A 327 2.33 3.52 5.89
N THR A 328 1.11 3.53 6.40
CA THR A 328 0.69 2.69 7.52
C THR A 328 -0.74 2.23 7.32
N GLU A 329 -1.01 0.98 7.70
CA GLU A 329 -2.36 0.42 7.71
C GLU A 329 -2.56 -0.35 9.01
N VAL A 330 -3.76 -0.23 9.60
CA VAL A 330 -4.15 -0.94 10.82
C VAL A 330 -5.53 -1.54 10.65
N PHE A 331 -5.78 -2.66 11.33
CA PHE A 331 -7.06 -3.38 11.23
C PHE A 331 -7.62 -3.81 12.58
N ARG A 332 -8.93 -4.08 12.58
CA ARG A 332 -9.64 -4.83 13.61
C ARG A 332 -10.60 -5.83 12.96
N ARG A 333 -10.31 -7.13 13.09
CA ARG A 333 -11.15 -8.24 12.65
C ARG A 333 -11.98 -8.78 13.81
N SER A 334 -13.23 -9.15 13.53
CA SER A 334 -14.04 -10.03 14.37
C SER A 334 -14.62 -11.15 13.52
N GLU A 335 -14.48 -12.40 13.98
CA GLU A 335 -15.12 -13.57 13.36
C GLU A 335 -16.12 -14.19 14.34
N GLN A 336 -17.25 -14.67 13.83
CA GLN A 336 -18.32 -15.31 14.60
C GLN A 336 -18.94 -16.43 13.77
N GLY A 337 -18.92 -17.65 14.29
CA GLY A 337 -19.39 -18.85 13.61
C GLY A 337 -19.29 -20.09 14.50
N SER A 338 -19.36 -21.27 13.90
CA SER A 338 -19.00 -22.54 14.53
C SER A 338 -17.63 -23.03 14.07
N LEU A 339 -17.02 -23.89 14.88
CA LEU A 339 -15.88 -24.71 14.55
C LEU A 339 -16.33 -26.18 14.48
N ALA A 340 -15.78 -26.92 13.53
CA ALA A 340 -15.84 -28.38 13.44
C ALA A 340 -14.46 -28.92 13.04
N CYS A 341 -14.29 -30.24 13.02
CA CYS A 341 -13.17 -30.89 12.33
C CYS A 341 -13.63 -32.14 11.59
N THR A 342 -12.87 -32.60 10.60
CA THR A 342 -13.12 -33.85 9.87
C THR A 342 -11.84 -34.62 9.58
N SER A 343 -11.97 -35.94 9.48
CA SER A 343 -10.92 -36.89 9.09
C SER A 343 -11.56 -38.19 8.58
N ASP A 344 -10.89 -38.87 7.66
CA ASP A 344 -11.20 -40.26 7.25
C ASP A 344 -10.36 -41.29 8.04
N VAL A 345 -9.55 -40.87 9.01
CA VAL A 345 -8.71 -41.77 9.81
C VAL A 345 -9.53 -42.40 10.93
N ALA A 346 -9.84 -43.68 10.78
CA ALA A 346 -10.61 -44.46 11.74
C ALA A 346 -10.04 -44.37 13.17
N GLY A 347 -10.85 -43.87 14.10
CA GLY A 347 -10.44 -43.64 15.50
C GLY A 347 -9.77 -42.29 15.78
N SER A 348 -9.71 -41.39 14.79
CA SER A 348 -9.51 -39.96 15.05
C SER A 348 -10.70 -39.39 15.85
N PRO A 349 -10.49 -38.44 16.77
CA PRO A 349 -11.57 -37.62 17.35
C PRO A 349 -12.40 -36.83 16.30
N CYS A 350 -11.88 -36.68 15.08
CA CYS A 350 -12.53 -35.99 13.97
C CYS A 350 -13.13 -36.95 12.91
N ASP A 351 -13.06 -38.28 13.13
CA ASP A 351 -13.56 -39.34 12.25
C ASP A 351 -15.02 -39.10 11.83
N GLY A 352 -15.27 -39.00 10.52
CA GLY A 352 -16.60 -38.78 9.93
C GLY A 352 -17.23 -37.39 10.15
N GLY A 353 -16.49 -36.44 10.75
CA GLY A 353 -16.92 -35.05 10.96
C GLY A 353 -17.53 -34.78 12.34
N THR A 354 -16.81 -34.04 13.18
CA THR A 354 -17.20 -33.70 14.56
C THR A 354 -17.38 -32.19 14.75
N ALA A 355 -18.53 -31.78 15.30
CA ALA A 355 -18.81 -30.38 15.63
C ALA A 355 -18.19 -29.99 16.98
N LEU A 356 -17.42 -28.90 17.00
CA LEU A 356 -16.65 -28.44 18.18
C LEU A 356 -17.24 -27.19 18.87
N GLY A 357 -18.43 -26.75 18.43
CA GLY A 357 -19.20 -25.67 19.06
C GLY A 357 -18.98 -24.28 18.46
N ASP A 358 -19.39 -23.25 19.18
CA ASP A 358 -19.26 -21.85 18.76
C ASP A 358 -17.80 -21.35 18.85
N LEU A 359 -17.39 -20.58 17.85
CA LEU A 359 -16.10 -19.90 17.79
C LEU A 359 -16.30 -18.39 17.55
N SER A 360 -15.81 -17.58 18.49
CA SER A 360 -15.72 -16.12 18.33
C SER A 360 -14.29 -15.62 18.49
N VAL A 361 -13.84 -14.85 17.51
CA VAL A 361 -12.48 -14.31 17.42
C VAL A 361 -12.54 -12.78 17.37
N ARG A 362 -11.61 -12.10 18.04
CA ARG A 362 -11.30 -10.69 17.81
C ARG A 362 -9.80 -10.52 17.66
N GLN A 363 -9.35 -9.88 16.60
CA GLN A 363 -7.93 -9.68 16.27
C GLN A 363 -7.70 -8.25 15.79
N SER A 364 -6.46 -7.80 15.90
CA SER A 364 -6.02 -6.48 15.43
C SER A 364 -4.52 -6.50 15.19
N GLY A 365 -4.03 -5.55 14.42
CA GLY A 365 -2.62 -5.43 14.05
C GLY A 365 -2.45 -4.36 12.98
N GLY A 366 -1.30 -4.36 12.34
CA GLY A 366 -1.00 -3.41 11.28
C GLY A 366 0.43 -3.49 10.81
N TYR A 367 0.82 -2.49 10.03
CA TYR A 367 2.21 -2.22 9.74
C TYR A 367 2.43 -0.72 9.53
N ALA A 368 3.68 -0.29 9.65
CA ALA A 368 4.12 1.03 9.25
C ALA A 368 5.43 0.89 8.45
N GLN A 369 5.55 1.63 7.36
CA GLN A 369 6.73 1.64 6.51
C GLN A 369 7.13 3.06 6.11
N ALA A 370 8.43 3.26 5.99
CA ALA A 370 9.05 4.50 5.55
C ALA A 370 10.07 4.18 4.46
N ILE A 371 9.96 4.85 3.32
CA ILE A 371 10.85 4.72 2.16
C ILE A 371 11.45 6.09 1.88
N TYR A 372 12.78 6.15 1.74
CA TYR A 372 13.50 7.37 1.41
C TYR A 372 14.36 7.14 0.16
N GLN A 373 14.05 7.86 -0.91
CA GLN A 373 14.95 8.03 -2.03
C GLN A 373 15.93 9.16 -1.70
N PHE A 374 17.18 8.79 -1.41
CA PHE A 374 18.22 9.72 -0.95
C PHE A 374 19.03 10.36 -2.09
N MET A 375 19.02 9.72 -3.26
CA MET A 375 19.63 10.19 -4.52
C MET A 375 18.86 9.55 -5.70
N PRO A 376 19.05 10.03 -6.95
CA PRO A 376 18.45 9.40 -8.13
C PRO A 376 18.65 7.89 -8.16
N ARG A 377 17.58 7.17 -8.54
CA ARG A 377 17.53 5.71 -8.72
C ARG A 377 17.64 4.84 -7.46
N TRP A 378 18.06 5.37 -6.31
CA TRP A 378 18.33 4.58 -5.10
C TRP A 378 17.37 4.92 -3.95
N ARG A 379 16.62 3.91 -3.49
CA ARG A 379 15.70 4.03 -2.33
C ARG A 379 16.11 3.08 -1.22
N VAL A 380 16.09 3.53 0.02
CA VAL A 380 16.19 2.69 1.21
C VAL A 380 14.85 2.68 1.93
N GLY A 381 14.42 1.54 2.47
CA GLY A 381 13.13 1.41 3.14
C GLY A 381 13.19 0.57 4.41
N TYR A 382 12.33 0.88 5.37
CA TYR A 382 12.07 0.07 6.57
C TYR A 382 10.56 -0.16 6.74
N ARG A 383 10.17 -1.39 7.07
CA ARG A 383 8.80 -1.76 7.48
C ARG A 383 8.83 -2.50 8.81
N HIS A 384 7.95 -2.09 9.71
CA HIS A 384 7.60 -2.84 10.92
C HIS A 384 6.19 -3.41 10.77
N ASP A 385 6.08 -4.73 10.76
CA ASP A 385 4.83 -5.49 10.79
C ASP A 385 4.52 -5.95 12.24
N TRP A 386 3.28 -5.78 12.72
CA TRP A 386 2.85 -6.33 14.01
C TRP A 386 1.43 -6.90 13.98
N LEU A 387 1.22 -7.99 14.72
CA LEU A 387 -0.07 -8.61 14.94
C LEU A 387 -0.29 -8.86 16.43
N GLY A 388 -1.51 -8.60 16.91
CA GLY A 388 -1.90 -8.86 18.28
C GLY A 388 -2.51 -10.26 18.43
N ARG A 389 -2.09 -10.99 19.49
CA ARG A 389 -2.68 -12.25 20.01
C ARG A 389 -4.19 -12.41 19.80
N GLY A 390 -4.93 -11.31 19.93
CA GLY A 390 -6.37 -11.27 19.86
C GLY A 390 -7.04 -11.90 21.09
N SER A 391 -8.31 -12.26 20.94
CA SER A 391 -9.06 -13.09 21.88
C SER A 391 -9.81 -14.13 21.08
N LYS A 392 -9.70 -15.40 21.46
CA LYS A 392 -10.51 -16.51 20.94
C LYS A 392 -11.43 -16.99 22.06
N SER A 393 -12.67 -17.33 21.72
CA SER A 393 -13.69 -17.83 22.64
C SER A 393 -14.35 -19.03 21.99
N PHE A 394 -14.22 -20.18 22.64
CA PHE A 394 -14.72 -21.50 22.26
C PHE A 394 -14.80 -22.38 23.51
N ASP A 395 -15.50 -23.51 23.46
CA ASP A 395 -15.47 -24.45 24.58
C ASP A 395 -14.16 -25.25 24.57
N ALA A 396 -13.28 -24.99 25.54
CA ALA A 396 -11.94 -25.57 25.57
C ALA A 396 -11.93 -27.08 25.85
N VAL A 397 -12.95 -27.61 26.52
CA VAL A 397 -13.05 -29.07 26.80
C VAL A 397 -13.44 -29.83 25.55
N THR A 398 -14.35 -29.27 24.75
CA THR A 398 -14.79 -29.85 23.47
C THR A 398 -13.70 -29.71 22.41
N VAL A 399 -13.16 -28.50 22.22
CA VAL A 399 -12.14 -28.25 21.20
C VAL A 399 -10.85 -29.03 21.49
N PHE A 400 -10.31 -28.97 22.72
CA PHE A 400 -9.11 -29.72 23.08
C PHE A 400 -9.38 -31.18 23.49
N GLY A 401 -10.64 -31.63 23.40
CA GLY A 401 -10.98 -33.05 23.36
C GLY A 401 -10.63 -33.68 22.01
N ALA A 402 -10.65 -32.90 20.91
CA ALA A 402 -10.45 -33.40 19.55
C ALA A 402 -9.24 -32.83 18.81
N LEU A 403 -8.92 -31.55 18.99
CA LEU A 403 -7.79 -30.86 18.33
C LEU A 403 -6.66 -30.56 19.32
N ASN A 404 -5.42 -30.72 18.89
CA ASN A 404 -4.25 -30.46 19.72
C ASN A 404 -4.13 -28.96 20.05
N ALA A 405 -4.03 -28.65 21.36
CA ALA A 405 -3.88 -27.29 21.88
C ALA A 405 -2.58 -26.58 21.45
N ASP A 406 -1.54 -27.33 21.10
CA ASP A 406 -0.27 -26.80 20.60
C ASP A 406 -0.32 -26.34 19.13
N ASN A 407 -1.46 -26.54 18.42
CA ASN A 407 -1.60 -26.07 17.04
C ASN A 407 -1.42 -24.54 16.95
N ALA A 408 -0.70 -24.10 15.91
CA ALA A 408 -0.32 -22.70 15.70
C ALA A 408 -1.50 -21.71 15.70
N TYR A 409 -2.72 -22.13 15.39
CA TYR A 409 -3.92 -21.29 15.50
C TYR A 409 -4.22 -20.86 16.95
N PHE A 410 -4.08 -21.76 17.93
CA PHE A 410 -4.49 -21.50 19.32
C PHE A 410 -3.47 -20.66 20.10
N ALA A 411 -2.22 -20.60 19.64
CA ALA A 411 -1.12 -19.82 20.21
C ALA A 411 -1.48 -18.40 20.70
N ASP A 412 -1.16 -18.10 21.96
CA ASP A 412 -1.18 -16.76 22.55
C ASP A 412 0.13 -16.00 22.26
N TYR A 413 0.34 -15.72 20.97
CA TYR A 413 1.57 -15.11 20.47
C TYR A 413 1.32 -13.72 19.86
N GLN A 414 2.38 -12.92 19.71
CA GLN A 414 2.35 -11.62 19.03
C GLN A 414 3.30 -11.64 17.84
N PRO A 415 2.83 -12.11 16.65
CA PRO A 415 3.61 -12.10 15.42
C PRO A 415 4.16 -10.71 15.10
N ARG A 416 5.44 -10.62 14.74
CA ARG A 416 6.08 -9.38 14.28
C ARG A 416 7.16 -9.66 13.25
N ARG A 417 7.43 -8.70 12.38
CA ARG A 417 8.54 -8.78 11.43
C ARG A 417 9.08 -7.38 11.16
N ASP A 418 10.40 -7.32 11.07
CA ASP A 418 11.14 -6.09 10.79
C ASP A 418 11.89 -6.29 9.47
N SER A 419 11.55 -5.52 8.44
CA SER A 419 12.13 -5.62 7.10
C SER A 419 12.87 -4.33 6.71
N VAL A 420 14.08 -4.47 6.15
CA VAL A 420 14.85 -3.38 5.54
C VAL A 420 15.07 -3.72 4.06
N MET A 421 14.88 -2.75 3.17
CA MET A 421 15.16 -2.90 1.74
C MET A 421 16.09 -1.81 1.19
N LEU A 422 16.78 -2.16 0.10
CA LEU A 422 17.52 -1.26 -0.78
C LEU A 422 17.08 -1.55 -2.22
N ASP A 423 16.41 -0.57 -2.84
CA ASP A 423 15.96 -0.61 -4.23
C ASP A 423 16.92 0.20 -5.12
N TRP A 424 17.25 -0.35 -6.29
CA TRP A 424 17.80 0.38 -7.43
C TRP A 424 16.87 0.25 -8.64
N SER A 425 16.51 1.38 -9.26
CA SER A 425 15.67 1.44 -10.47
C SER A 425 16.29 2.34 -11.53
N ASN A 426 16.61 1.81 -12.71
CA ASN A 426 17.18 2.63 -13.81
C ASN A 426 16.15 3.59 -14.42
N SER A 427 14.88 3.16 -14.44
CA SER A 427 13.68 3.82 -14.97
C SER A 427 12.43 3.18 -14.33
N GLU A 428 11.23 3.66 -14.65
CA GLU A 428 9.95 3.03 -14.29
C GLU A 428 9.80 1.57 -14.79
N PHE A 429 10.62 1.15 -15.75
CA PHE A 429 10.58 -0.19 -16.35
C PHE A 429 11.45 -1.25 -15.65
N SER A 430 12.24 -0.88 -14.63
CA SER A 430 13.22 -1.80 -14.03
C SER A 430 13.46 -1.54 -12.55
N ARG A 431 13.50 -2.60 -11.74
CA ARG A 431 13.90 -2.56 -10.32
C ARG A 431 14.70 -3.80 -9.96
N LEU A 432 15.79 -3.59 -9.21
CA LEU A 432 16.47 -4.60 -8.42
C LEU A 432 16.29 -4.23 -6.95
N ARG A 433 15.92 -5.20 -6.12
CA ARG A 433 15.64 -5.02 -4.69
C ARG A 433 16.43 -6.02 -3.87
N LEU A 434 17.23 -5.55 -2.92
CA LEU A 434 17.79 -6.37 -1.85
C LEU A 434 17.01 -6.11 -0.57
N GLN A 435 16.41 -7.15 0.02
CA GLN A 435 15.66 -7.07 1.26
C GLN A 435 16.21 -8.03 2.31
N PHE A 436 16.29 -7.56 3.55
CA PHE A 436 16.56 -8.36 4.74
C PHE A 436 15.32 -8.33 5.65
N ALA A 437 14.86 -9.48 6.13
CA ALA A 437 13.76 -9.55 7.09
C ALA A 437 14.14 -10.33 8.35
N SER A 438 13.75 -9.80 9.50
CA SER A 438 13.80 -10.45 10.80
C SER A 438 12.41 -10.93 11.18
N ASP A 439 12.00 -12.06 10.61
CA ASP A 439 10.66 -12.61 10.76
C ASP A 439 10.53 -13.36 12.09
N ARG A 440 9.52 -12.98 12.87
CA ARG A 440 9.11 -13.58 14.15
C ARG A 440 7.58 -13.69 14.14
N SER A 441 7.02 -14.20 13.05
CA SER A 441 5.59 -14.43 12.89
C SER A 441 5.10 -15.77 13.43
N MET A 442 6.01 -16.75 13.54
CA MET A 442 5.79 -18.05 14.17
C MET A 442 6.32 -18.06 15.60
N GLN A 443 5.56 -18.64 16.53
CA GLN A 443 6.00 -18.84 17.91
C GLN A 443 7.21 -19.78 17.95
N GLY A 444 8.18 -19.49 18.82
CA GLY A 444 9.44 -20.27 18.95
C GLY A 444 10.46 -20.04 17.84
N LEU A 445 10.08 -19.49 16.69
CA LEU A 445 10.95 -19.28 15.53
C LEU A 445 11.39 -17.81 15.38
N ALA A 446 12.66 -17.61 15.05
CA ALA A 446 13.19 -16.32 14.62
C ALA A 446 13.97 -16.49 13.31
N ASP A 447 13.27 -16.29 12.19
CA ASP A 447 13.78 -16.49 10.86
C ASP A 447 14.51 -15.22 10.34
N LYS A 448 15.59 -15.44 9.60
CA LYS A 448 16.48 -14.39 9.10
C LYS A 448 16.56 -14.53 7.59
N GLN A 449 15.70 -13.77 6.91
CA GLN A 449 15.46 -13.90 5.49
C GLN A 449 16.29 -12.88 4.72
N VAL A 450 16.80 -13.29 3.56
CA VAL A 450 17.44 -12.42 2.57
C VAL A 450 16.79 -12.71 1.22
N THR A 451 16.25 -11.68 0.58
CA THR A 451 15.65 -11.75 -0.76
C THR A 451 16.37 -10.79 -1.69
N LEU A 452 16.85 -11.27 -2.83
CA LEU A 452 17.22 -10.43 -3.96
C LEU A 452 16.18 -10.63 -5.06
N GLN A 453 15.41 -9.59 -5.38
CA GLN A 453 14.29 -9.60 -6.32
C GLN A 453 14.62 -8.73 -7.54
N TYR A 454 14.17 -9.15 -8.73
CA TYR A 454 14.05 -8.28 -9.90
C TYR A 454 12.58 -8.08 -10.27
N ILE A 455 12.28 -6.91 -10.83
CA ILE A 455 10.99 -6.58 -11.45
C ILE A 455 11.30 -5.82 -12.75
N MET A 456 10.79 -6.32 -13.87
CA MET A 456 10.97 -5.71 -15.20
C MET A 456 9.62 -5.54 -15.88
N ASN A 457 9.30 -4.33 -16.32
CA ASN A 457 8.04 -4.00 -17.00
C ASN A 457 8.28 -3.86 -18.50
N LEU A 458 7.41 -4.43 -19.32
CA LEU A 458 7.46 -4.38 -20.78
C LEU A 458 6.11 -3.91 -21.33
N GLY A 459 6.15 -3.15 -22.43
CA GLY A 459 4.94 -2.68 -23.12
C GLY A 459 4.22 -1.53 -22.39
N ALA A 460 2.89 -1.54 -22.48
CA ALA A 460 2.03 -0.61 -21.76
C ALA A 460 2.06 -0.91 -20.26
N HIS A 461 2.23 0.13 -19.44
CA HIS A 461 2.14 0.03 -17.99
C HIS A 461 1.20 1.13 -17.47
N GLY A 462 0.47 0.85 -16.40
CA GLY A 462 -0.46 1.81 -15.81
C GLY A 462 0.27 3.04 -15.27
N ALA A 463 -0.39 4.20 -15.35
CA ALA A 463 0.05 5.37 -14.59
C ALA A 463 0.05 5.02 -13.08
N HIS A 464 1.11 5.40 -12.38
CA HIS A 464 1.24 5.10 -10.95
C HIS A 464 0.04 5.64 -10.16
N SER A 465 -0.54 4.76 -9.34
CA SER A 465 -1.59 5.12 -8.38
C SER A 465 -1.04 6.04 -7.27
N PHE A 466 -1.95 6.63 -6.48
CA PHE A 466 -1.58 7.43 -5.31
C PHE A 466 -0.73 6.62 -4.34
#